data_AF-A0A2P6QU25-F1
#
_entry.id   AF-A0A2P6QU25-F1
#
_cell.length_a   1.000
_cell.length_b   1.000
_cell.length_c   1.000
_cell.angle_alpha   90.00
_cell.angle_beta   90.00
_cell.angle_gamma   90.00
#
_symmetry.space_group_name_H-M   'P 1'
#
loop_
_entity.id
_entity.type
_entity.pdbx_description
1 polymer ?
#
loop_
_entity_poly.entity_id
_entity_poly.type
_entity_poly.pdbx_seq_one_letter_code
_entity_poly.pdbx_strand_id
1 'polypeptide(L)'
;MGLVMQVLFVVVAMVVCLPLAAYAEHGTATFYTPPYVPSACNGYKNDGVMIAAASNAIWDNKGACGRRYRVKCTGATNQGVPKPCKGNSVRCG
;
A
#
# COMPACT_ATOMS: atom_id res chain seq x y z
N MET A 1 18.96 -45.28 -2.57
CA MET A 1 18.22 -44.63 -1.45
C MET A 1 18.72 -43.22 -1.15
N GLY A 2 20.04 -42.98 -1.07
CA GLY A 2 20.60 -41.65 -0.81
C GLY A 2 20.27 -40.57 -1.87
N LEU A 3 20.36 -40.89 -3.17
CA LEU A 3 20.08 -39.93 -4.25
C LEU A 3 18.62 -39.44 -4.25
N VAL A 4 17.66 -40.35 -4.05
CA VAL A 4 16.23 -40.04 -4.02
C VAL A 4 15.89 -39.13 -2.83
N MET A 5 16.47 -39.43 -1.67
CA MET A 5 16.29 -38.64 -0.45
C MET A 5 16.89 -37.24 -0.58
N GLN A 6 18.07 -37.12 -1.18
CA GLN A 6 18.75 -35.86 -1.43
C GLN A 6 17.98 -34.98 -2.44
N VAL A 7 17.42 -35.58 -3.49
CA VAL A 7 16.52 -34.87 -4.43
C VAL A 7 15.26 -34.39 -3.71
N LEU A 8 14.68 -35.22 -2.83
CA LEU A 8 13.53 -34.83 -2.03
C LEU A 8 13.83 -33.60 -1.15
N PHE A 9 14.98 -33.60 -0.47
CA PHE A 9 15.40 -32.47 0.38
C PHE A 9 15.59 -31.18 -0.41
N VAL A 10 16.19 -31.23 -1.60
CA VAL A 10 16.36 -30.05 -2.46
C VAL A 10 15.02 -29.53 -2.96
N VAL A 11 14.10 -30.41 -3.36
CA VAL A 11 12.75 -30.02 -3.79
C VAL A 11 11.98 -29.37 -2.65
N VAL A 12 12.03 -29.93 -1.43
CA VAL A 12 11.40 -29.35 -0.24
C VAL A 12 11.99 -27.98 0.09
N ALA A 13 13.31 -27.83 0.05
CA ALA A 13 13.97 -26.55 0.32
C ALA A 13 13.58 -25.47 -0.71
N MET A 14 13.48 -25.83 -1.99
CA MET A 14 13.03 -24.92 -3.04
C MET A 14 11.57 -24.49 -2.83
N VAL A 15 10.67 -25.43 -2.51
CA VAL A 15 9.25 -25.12 -2.24
C VAL A 15 9.08 -24.20 -1.02
N VAL A 16 9.88 -24.39 0.03
CA VAL A 16 9.85 -23.53 1.23
C VAL A 16 10.33 -22.10 0.92
N CYS A 17 11.30 -21.94 0.02
CA CYS A 17 11.79 -20.63 -0.39
C CYS A 17 10.88 -19.90 -1.40
N LEU A 18 9.79 -20.52 -1.88
CA LEU A 18 9.06 -20.02 -3.04
C LEU A 18 7.94 -18.97 -2.85
N PRO A 19 7.50 -18.53 -1.67
CA PRO A 19 6.51 -17.45 -1.61
C PRO A 19 7.07 -16.13 -1.06
N LEU A 20 7.54 -15.23 -1.93
CA LEU A 20 7.47 -13.78 -1.66
C LEU A 20 6.07 -13.28 -2.03
N ALA A 21 5.08 -13.63 -1.22
CA ALA A 21 3.76 -13.01 -1.34
C ALA A 21 3.81 -11.61 -0.72
N ALA A 22 3.77 -10.57 -1.56
CA ALA A 22 3.58 -9.22 -1.09
C ALA A 22 2.09 -9.02 -0.74
N TYR A 23 1.78 -9.00 0.55
CA TYR A 23 0.44 -8.70 1.03
C TYR A 23 0.26 -7.17 1.10
N ALA A 24 -0.81 -6.68 0.50
CA ALA A 24 -1.24 -5.30 0.65
C ALA A 24 -2.47 -5.28 1.55
N GLU A 25 -2.53 -4.33 2.47
CA GLU A 25 -3.68 -4.16 3.34
C GLU A 25 -4.84 -3.55 2.54
N HIS A 26 -6.06 -4.07 2.75
CA HIS A 26 -7.26 -3.54 2.14
C HIS A 26 -7.80 -2.38 2.97
N GLY A 27 -8.19 -1.29 2.32
CA GLY A 27 -8.75 -0.13 2.99
C GLY A 27 -9.60 0.71 2.05
N THR A 28 -10.27 1.70 2.62
CA THR A 28 -11.02 2.70 1.85
C THR A 28 -10.14 3.93 1.67
N ALA A 29 -10.09 4.44 0.43
CA ALA A 29 -9.43 5.69 0.10
C ALA A 29 -10.45 6.71 -0.40
N THR A 30 -10.23 7.97 -0.06
CA THR A 30 -10.94 9.13 -0.62
C THR A 30 -9.92 10.11 -1.16
N PHE A 31 -10.39 11.15 -1.84
CA PHE A 31 -9.56 12.27 -2.27
C PHE A 31 -10.15 13.57 -1.72
N TYR A 32 -9.30 14.57 -1.58
CA TYR A 32 -9.70 15.93 -1.27
C TYR A 32 -8.92 16.87 -2.19
N THR A 33 -9.47 18.07 -2.40
CA THR A 33 -8.84 19.12 -3.22
C THR A 33 -8.09 20.11 -2.34
N PRO A 34 -7.21 20.96 -2.91
CA PRO A 34 -6.50 21.98 -2.15
C PRO A 34 -7.42 22.85 -1.28
N PRO A 35 -6.89 23.43 -0.18
CA PRO A 35 -5.47 23.50 0.18
C PRO A 35 -4.93 22.21 0.84
N TYR A 36 -3.69 21.85 0.50
CA TYR A 36 -2.97 20.68 1.05
C TYR A 36 -2.08 21.01 2.26
N VAL A 37 -1.99 22.30 2.61
CA VAL A 37 -1.21 22.81 3.75
C VAL A 37 -2.15 23.54 4.73
N PRO A 38 -1.86 23.50 6.05
CA PRO A 38 -0.76 22.78 6.68
C PRO A 38 -1.02 21.28 6.81
N SER A 39 0.05 20.46 6.68
CA SER A 39 0.00 19.03 6.97
C SER A 39 0.53 18.73 8.37
N ALA A 40 0.04 17.66 8.99
CA ALA A 40 0.50 17.23 10.31
C ALA A 40 1.98 16.78 10.34
N CYS A 41 2.52 16.41 9.16
CA CYS A 41 3.91 15.98 9.00
C CYS A 41 4.88 17.15 8.81
N ASN A 42 4.57 18.08 7.89
CA ASN A 42 5.52 19.10 7.42
C ASN A 42 5.01 20.55 7.56
N GLY A 43 3.88 20.76 8.24
CA GLY A 43 3.31 22.10 8.44
C GLY A 43 2.97 22.76 7.10
N TYR A 44 3.44 23.98 6.88
CA TYR A 44 3.14 24.78 5.68
C TYR A 44 3.97 24.43 4.43
N LYS A 45 4.80 23.39 4.50
CA LYS A 45 5.58 22.96 3.35
C LYS A 45 4.68 22.36 2.26
N ASN A 46 4.84 22.82 1.03
CA ASN A 46 4.18 22.22 -0.13
C ASN A 46 4.96 20.98 -0.59
N ASP A 47 4.40 19.79 -0.33
CA ASP A 47 4.96 18.50 -0.75
C ASP A 47 4.45 18.02 -2.12
N GLY A 48 3.74 18.89 -2.86
CA GLY A 48 3.19 18.61 -4.19
C GLY A 48 1.77 18.02 -4.15
N VAL A 49 1.40 17.33 -5.22
CA VAL A 49 0.02 16.79 -5.40
C VAL A 49 -0.09 15.28 -5.24
N MET A 50 1.05 14.57 -5.23
CA MET A 50 1.09 13.11 -5.04
C MET A 50 1.31 12.77 -3.56
N ILE A 51 0.45 13.33 -2.72
CA ILE A 51 0.48 13.18 -1.26
C ILE A 51 -0.64 12.26 -0.77
N ALA A 52 -0.46 11.62 0.39
CA ALA A 52 -1.51 10.84 1.05
C ALA A 52 -1.75 11.31 2.49
N ALA A 53 -3.01 11.47 2.86
CA ALA A 53 -3.42 11.65 4.25
C ALA A 53 -3.67 10.27 4.89
N ALA A 54 -2.97 9.99 5.99
CA ALA A 54 -3.13 8.75 6.74
C ALA A 54 -4.35 8.83 7.66
N SER A 55 -5.20 7.80 7.65
CA SER A 55 -6.27 7.64 8.63
C SER A 55 -5.71 7.17 9.97
N ASN A 56 -6.51 7.25 11.04
CA ASN A 56 -6.09 6.82 12.39
C ASN A 56 -5.55 5.38 12.44
N ALA A 57 -6.05 4.50 11.57
CA ALA A 57 -5.63 3.11 11.50
C ALA A 57 -4.15 2.95 11.10
N ILE A 58 -3.62 3.85 10.26
CA ILE A 58 -2.24 3.77 9.76
C ILE A 58 -1.38 4.98 10.14
N TRP A 59 -1.94 5.98 10.85
CA TRP A 59 -1.27 7.22 11.24
C TRP A 59 -0.04 7.00 12.13
N ASP A 60 -0.15 6.02 13.04
CA ASP A 60 0.98 5.55 13.87
C ASP A 60 1.67 6.68 14.66
N ASN A 61 0.89 7.63 15.22
CA ASN A 61 1.41 8.80 15.94
C ASN A 61 2.51 9.57 15.17
N LYS A 62 2.25 9.90 13.89
CA LYS A 62 3.22 10.46 12.91
C LYS A 62 4.21 9.46 12.32
N GLY A 63 4.16 8.18 12.71
CA GLY A 63 4.99 7.12 12.12
C GLY A 63 4.76 6.94 10.62
N ALA A 64 3.59 7.33 10.10
CA ALA A 64 3.29 7.36 8.67
C ALA A 64 4.02 8.46 7.88
N CYS A 65 4.48 9.54 8.54
CA CYS A 65 5.08 10.68 7.86
C CYS A 65 6.34 10.26 7.08
N GLY A 66 6.39 10.62 5.80
CA GLY A 66 7.51 10.29 4.90
C GLY A 66 7.50 8.86 4.36
N ARG A 67 6.55 8.00 4.78
CA ARG A 67 6.36 6.68 4.17
C ARG A 67 5.73 6.84 2.80
N ARG A 68 6.21 6.04 1.83
CA ARG A 68 5.62 5.99 0.48
C ARG A 68 4.67 4.81 0.38
N TYR A 69 3.45 5.08 -0.08
CA TYR A 69 2.41 4.09 -0.26
C TYR A 69 2.18 3.83 -1.75
N ARG A 70 2.09 2.55 -2.12
CA ARG A 70 1.52 2.15 -3.41
C ARG A 70 0.07 1.75 -3.16
N VAL A 71 -0.85 2.56 -3.67
CA VAL A 71 -2.29 2.30 -3.56
C VAL A 71 -2.76 1.74 -4.89
N LYS A 72 -3.29 0.52 -4.89
CA LYS A 72 -4.00 -0.05 -6.03
C LYS A 72 -5.48 0.01 -5.72
N CYS A 73 -6.25 0.67 -6.57
CA CYS A 73 -7.68 0.64 -6.36
C CYS A 73 -8.31 -0.63 -6.94
N THR A 74 -9.14 -1.28 -6.13
CA THR A 74 -9.78 -2.57 -6.44
C THR A 74 -11.25 -2.43 -6.82
N GLY A 75 -11.92 -1.33 -6.46
CA GLY A 75 -13.33 -1.11 -6.79
C GLY A 75 -13.90 0.13 -6.10
N ALA A 76 -15.14 0.47 -6.44
CA ALA A 76 -15.91 1.47 -5.70
C ALA A 76 -16.46 0.86 -4.41
N THR A 77 -16.67 1.68 -3.38
CA THR A 77 -17.23 1.23 -2.11
C THR A 77 -18.76 1.07 -2.14
N ASN A 78 -19.49 1.83 -2.97
CA ASN A 78 -20.95 1.77 -3.13
C ASN A 78 -21.40 2.29 -4.52
N GLN A 79 -22.68 2.11 -4.86
CA GLN A 79 -23.31 2.76 -6.01
C GLN A 79 -23.37 4.29 -5.81
N GLY A 80 -22.99 5.07 -6.83
CA GLY A 80 -23.11 6.53 -6.81
C GLY A 80 -21.87 7.32 -6.34
N VAL A 81 -20.70 6.71 -6.18
CA VAL A 81 -19.47 7.46 -5.88
C VAL A 81 -19.12 8.37 -7.08
N PRO A 82 -19.07 9.71 -6.92
CA PRO A 82 -18.95 10.64 -8.04
C PRO A 82 -17.57 10.61 -8.74
N LYS A 83 -16.57 10.00 -8.09
CA LYS A 83 -15.23 9.77 -8.64
C LYS A 83 -14.79 8.34 -8.30
N PRO A 84 -15.37 7.32 -8.97
CA PRO A 84 -15.03 5.94 -8.67
C PRO A 84 -13.61 5.66 -9.11
N CYS A 85 -13.01 4.67 -8.46
CA CYS A 85 -11.71 4.18 -8.85
C CYS A 85 -11.68 3.66 -10.28
N LYS A 86 -10.57 3.92 -10.97
CA LYS A 86 -10.34 3.50 -12.36
C LYS A 86 -9.48 2.24 -12.50
N GLY A 87 -9.25 1.49 -11.42
CA GLY A 87 -8.40 0.28 -11.41
C GLY A 87 -6.88 0.53 -11.46
N ASN A 88 -6.46 1.80 -11.49
CA ASN A 88 -5.05 2.17 -11.58
C ASN A 88 -4.34 2.03 -10.22
N SER A 89 -3.00 1.94 -10.28
CA SER A 89 -2.12 2.03 -9.11
C SER A 89 -1.43 3.39 -9.08
N VAL A 90 -1.42 4.03 -7.91
CA VAL A 90 -0.75 5.31 -7.68
C VAL A 90 0.30 5.16 -6.57
N ARG A 91 1.36 5.97 -6.64
CA ARG A 91 2.34 6.09 -5.55
C ARG A 91 2.23 7.49 -4.95
N CYS A 92 2.05 7.55 -3.64
CA CYS A 92 1.94 8.79 -2.87
C CYS A 92 2.91 8.76 -1.68
N GLY A 93 3.27 9.94 -1.17
CA GLY A 93 4.12 10.10 0.02
C GLY A 93 3.54 11.07 1.04
#